data_AF-A0A941BKZ4-F1
#
_entry.id   AF-A0A941BKZ4-F1
#
_cell.length_a   1.000
_cell.length_b   1.000
_cell.length_c   1.000
_cell.angle_alpha   90.00
_cell.angle_beta   90.00
_cell.angle_gamma   90.00
#
_symmetry.space_group_name_H-M   'P 1'
#
loop_
_entity.id
_entity.type
_entity.pdbx_description
1 polymer ?
#
loop_
_entity_poly.entity_id
_entity_poly.type
_entity_poly.pdbx_seq_one_letter_code
_entity_poly.pdbx_strand_id
1 'polypeptide(L)'
;MAREPLGLKAYALSLLARREYSRQELRGRLITQARKRAQWAATDPLGGAADPLQAFFDGDALPATAAEPDPEALAAEVDTVLDWLAERRHQSDARFIESRVHARAPKLGQARIRQELARHGVELDADTQQALKDSEAERARAVWRKRFGEPATDPAERARQMRFLAARGFAPALIRRIVGGRDDD
;
A
#
# COMPACT_ATOMS: atom_id res chain seq x y z
N MET A 1 9.41 28.40 -7.29
CA MET A 1 10.65 28.12 -6.51
C MET A 1 10.55 26.69 -6.01
N ALA A 2 11.48 25.82 -6.39
CA ALA A 2 11.50 24.47 -5.84
C ALA A 2 11.96 24.53 -4.37
N ARG A 3 11.35 23.74 -3.49
CA ARG A 3 11.65 23.71 -2.05
C ARG A 3 12.46 22.46 -1.72
N GLU A 4 13.39 22.58 -0.78
CA GLU A 4 14.20 21.47 -0.28
C GLU A 4 13.30 20.29 0.15
N PRO A 5 13.62 19.06 -0.28
CA PRO A 5 12.87 17.88 0.13
C PRO A 5 13.07 17.60 1.64
N LEU A 6 11.97 17.31 2.34
CA LEU A 6 11.99 16.89 3.75
C LEU A 6 12.97 15.72 3.98
N GLY A 7 13.63 15.73 5.14
CA GLY A 7 14.41 14.59 5.63
C GLY A 7 13.55 13.33 5.78
N LEU A 8 14.17 12.14 5.69
CA LEU A 8 13.44 10.86 5.66
C LEU A 8 12.56 10.63 6.89
N LYS A 9 13.06 10.94 8.10
CA LYS A 9 12.26 10.81 9.34
C LYS A 9 11.04 11.72 9.32
N ALA A 10 11.21 12.99 8.99
CA ALA A 10 10.11 13.95 8.92
C ALA A 10 9.08 13.56 7.85
N TYR A 11 9.55 13.11 6.68
CA TYR A 11 8.68 12.63 5.62
C TYR A 11 7.90 11.38 6.06
N ALA A 12 8.56 10.40 6.68
CA ALA A 12 7.91 9.19 7.20
C ALA A 12 6.84 9.49 8.24
N LEU A 13 7.14 10.35 9.21
CA LEU A 13 6.18 10.78 10.24
C LEU A 13 4.98 11.50 9.61
N SER A 14 5.20 12.32 8.57
CA SER A 14 4.10 12.95 7.83
C SER A 14 3.18 11.92 7.16
N LEU A 15 3.73 10.82 6.65
CA LEU A 15 2.95 9.74 6.07
C LEU A 15 2.12 9.05 7.15
N LEU A 16 2.78 8.59 8.22
CA LEU A 16 2.14 7.88 9.32
C LEU A 16 1.07 8.71 10.04
N ALA A 17 1.19 10.05 10.04
CA ALA A 17 0.15 10.93 10.56
C ALA A 17 -1.19 10.87 9.79
N ARG A 18 -1.20 10.35 8.55
CA ARG A 18 -2.40 10.28 7.70
C ARG A 18 -3.11 8.94 7.78
N ARG A 19 -2.34 7.84 7.89
CA ARG A 19 -2.84 6.47 7.93
C ARG A 19 -1.73 5.50 8.35
N GLU A 20 -2.13 4.27 8.65
CA GLU A 20 -1.19 3.15 8.80
C GLU A 20 -0.57 2.76 7.44
N TYR A 21 0.73 2.46 7.46
CA TYR A 21 1.50 1.95 6.33
C TYR A 21 2.26 0.68 6.73
N SER A 22 2.35 -0.29 5.81
CA SER A 22 3.23 -1.45 6.01
C SER A 22 4.68 -1.03 5.88
N ARG A 23 5.58 -1.81 6.46
CA ARG A 23 7.02 -1.58 6.34
C ARG A 23 7.45 -1.54 4.87
N GLN A 24 6.96 -2.46 4.04
CA GLN A 24 7.26 -2.49 2.59
C GLN A 24 6.76 -1.24 1.86
N GLU A 25 5.54 -0.77 2.17
CA GLU A 25 4.98 0.43 1.54
C GLU A 25 5.79 1.69 1.91
N LEU A 26 6.19 1.82 3.18
CA LEU A 26 7.06 2.91 3.62
C LEU A 26 8.43 2.83 2.97
N ARG A 27 9.04 1.64 2.91
CA ARG A 27 10.35 1.45 2.27
C ARG A 27 10.37 1.97 0.84
N GLY A 28 9.38 1.58 0.04
CA GLY A 28 9.26 2.06 -1.35
C GLY A 28 9.16 3.58 -1.44
N ARG A 29 8.33 4.21 -0.59
CA ARG A 29 8.18 5.68 -0.56
C ARG A 29 9.44 6.40 -0.08
N LEU A 30 10.13 5.84 0.91
CA LEU A 30 11.35 6.42 1.47
C LEU A 30 12.51 6.31 0.49
N ILE A 31 12.63 5.24 -0.30
CA ILE A 31 13.62 5.14 -1.38
C ILE A 31 13.40 6.25 -2.42
N THR A 32 12.15 6.47 -2.85
CA THR A 32 11.84 7.57 -3.78
C THR A 32 12.22 8.93 -3.18
N GLN A 33 11.93 9.15 -1.90
CA GLN A 33 12.29 10.40 -1.22
C GLN A 33 13.81 10.56 -1.04
N ALA A 34 14.53 9.48 -0.73
CA ALA A 34 15.99 9.50 -0.56
C ALA A 34 16.68 9.87 -1.87
N ARG A 35 16.25 9.27 -2.99
CA ARG A 35 16.72 9.64 -4.34
C ARG A 35 16.45 11.12 -4.65
N LYS A 36 15.25 11.61 -4.35
CA LYS A 36 14.90 13.02 -4.54
C LYS A 36 15.78 13.95 -3.72
N ARG A 37 16.10 13.59 -2.47
CA ARG A 37 17.03 14.35 -1.61
C ARG A 37 18.44 14.35 -2.18
N ALA A 38 18.95 13.21 -2.62
CA ALA A 38 20.28 13.11 -3.23
C ALA A 38 20.37 13.94 -4.52
N GLN A 39 19.35 13.91 -5.36
CA GLN A 39 19.26 14.75 -6.57
C GLN A 39 19.20 16.24 -6.22
N TRP A 40 18.41 16.63 -5.21
CA TRP A 40 18.38 18.01 -4.73
C TRP A 40 19.75 18.48 -4.24
N ALA A 41 20.41 17.69 -3.40
CA ALA A 41 21.75 18.00 -2.89
C ALA A 41 22.78 18.12 -4.02
N ALA A 42 22.65 17.33 -5.09
CA ALA A 42 23.50 17.42 -6.28
C ALA A 42 23.19 18.64 -7.18
N THR A 43 22.02 19.27 -7.03
CA THR A 43 21.54 20.37 -7.90
C THR A 43 21.45 21.71 -7.16
N ASP A 44 21.61 21.76 -5.84
CA ASP A 44 21.45 22.98 -5.04
C ASP A 44 22.63 23.96 -5.27
N PRO A 45 22.42 25.11 -5.93
CA PRO A 45 23.49 26.07 -6.26
C PRO A 45 23.88 26.96 -5.06
N LEU A 46 23.11 26.96 -3.97
CA LEU A 46 23.36 27.83 -2.81
C LEU A 46 24.38 27.24 -1.83
N GLY A 47 24.87 26.04 -2.10
CA GLY A 47 26.02 25.41 -1.46
C GLY A 47 27.36 25.67 -2.16
N GLY A 48 27.50 26.77 -2.91
CA GLY A 48 28.81 27.23 -3.42
C GLY A 48 29.40 26.40 -4.57
N ALA A 49 28.59 25.65 -5.32
CA ALA A 49 29.02 25.13 -6.62
C ALA A 49 28.79 26.23 -7.67
N ALA A 50 29.84 26.54 -8.44
CA ALA A 50 29.89 27.57 -9.47
C ALA A 50 28.61 27.63 -10.31
N ASP A 51 28.17 28.86 -10.66
CA ASP A 51 27.11 29.08 -11.62
C ASP A 51 27.37 28.18 -12.84
N PRO A 52 26.50 27.18 -13.12
CA PRO A 52 26.76 26.20 -14.17
C PRO A 52 26.92 26.84 -15.55
N LEU A 53 26.33 28.02 -15.75
CA LEU A 53 26.53 28.81 -16.96
C LEU A 53 27.90 29.49 -16.95
N GLN A 54 28.33 30.05 -15.82
CA GLN A 54 29.66 30.65 -15.67
C GLN A 54 30.78 29.61 -15.83
N ALA A 55 30.66 28.42 -15.23
CA ALA A 55 31.63 27.32 -15.37
C ALA A 55 31.75 26.82 -16.83
N PHE A 56 30.63 26.79 -17.57
CA PHE A 56 30.65 26.48 -19.01
C PHE A 56 31.37 27.56 -19.82
N PHE A 57 31.20 28.85 -19.46
CA PHE A 57 31.91 29.96 -20.11
C PHE A 57 33.40 30.02 -19.73
N ASP A 58 33.78 29.61 -18.53
CA ASP A 58 35.16 29.57 -18.05
C ASP A 58 35.98 28.41 -18.68
N GLY A 59 35.35 27.57 -19.51
CA GLY A 59 36.00 26.45 -20.19
C GLY A 59 36.24 25.24 -19.30
N ASP A 60 35.69 25.26 -18.09
CA ASP A 60 35.69 24.10 -17.21
C ASP A 60 34.80 23.00 -17.81
N ALA A 61 35.26 21.76 -17.71
CA ALA A 61 34.44 20.62 -18.10
C ALA A 61 33.12 20.70 -17.32
N LEU A 62 31.99 20.65 -18.04
CA LEU A 62 30.67 20.48 -17.43
C LEU A 62 30.80 19.39 -16.36
N PRO A 63 30.32 19.63 -15.12
CA PRO A 63 30.45 18.64 -14.05
C PRO A 63 29.94 17.32 -14.59
N ALA A 64 30.84 16.32 -14.63
CA ALA A 64 30.49 14.96 -14.98
C ALA A 64 29.21 14.62 -14.21
N THR A 65 28.17 14.22 -14.95
CA THR A 65 26.83 13.88 -14.44
C THR A 65 26.94 13.41 -12.99
N ALA A 66 26.49 14.23 -12.03
CA ALA A 66 26.67 13.95 -10.61
C ALA A 66 26.40 12.47 -10.36
N ALA A 67 27.43 11.72 -9.93
CA ALA A 67 27.39 10.27 -9.89
C ALA A 67 26.09 9.82 -9.24
N GLU A 68 25.31 8.97 -9.92
CA GLU A 68 24.03 8.52 -9.38
C GLU A 68 24.26 7.97 -7.97
N PRO A 69 23.45 8.37 -6.98
CA PRO A 69 23.64 7.95 -5.61
C PRO A 69 23.56 6.44 -5.53
N ASP A 70 24.52 5.81 -4.85
CA ASP A 70 24.59 4.37 -4.69
C ASP A 70 23.24 3.83 -4.17
N PRO A 71 22.53 2.98 -4.95
CA PRO A 71 21.25 2.43 -4.54
C PRO A 71 21.31 1.64 -3.24
N GLU A 72 22.44 0.99 -2.94
CA GLU A 72 22.61 0.18 -1.73
C GLU A 72 22.75 1.06 -0.48
N ALA A 73 23.57 2.12 -0.55
CA ALA A 73 23.66 3.12 0.50
C ALA A 73 22.31 3.79 0.82
N LEU A 74 21.53 4.16 -0.21
CA LEU A 74 20.19 4.74 0.00
C LEU A 74 19.23 3.74 0.66
N ALA A 75 19.29 2.47 0.26
CA ALA A 75 18.49 1.42 0.88
C ALA A 75 18.83 1.25 2.37
N ALA A 76 20.12 1.24 2.72
CA ALA A 76 20.58 1.14 4.11
C ALA A 76 20.16 2.33 4.97
N GLU A 77 20.21 3.57 4.44
CA GLU A 77 19.69 4.76 5.14
C GLU A 77 18.18 4.62 5.42
N VAL A 78 17.41 4.15 4.42
CA VAL A 78 15.97 3.92 4.55
C VAL A 78 15.68 2.85 5.59
N ASP A 79 16.39 1.72 5.55
CA ASP A 79 16.17 0.61 6.48
C ASP A 79 16.48 1.04 7.94
N THR A 80 17.53 1.85 8.14
CA THR A 80 17.83 2.49 9.44
C THR A 80 16.68 3.36 9.95
N VAL A 81 16.05 4.14 9.07
CA VAL A 81 14.89 4.97 9.43
C VAL A 81 13.67 4.10 9.77
N LEU A 82 13.45 3.00 9.04
CA LEU A 82 12.37 2.07 9.31
C LEU A 82 12.53 1.39 10.67
N ASP A 83 13.76 1.01 11.04
CA ASP A 83 14.04 0.42 12.36
C ASP A 83 13.78 1.44 13.47
N TRP A 84 14.25 2.68 13.30
CA TRP A 84 13.96 3.77 14.24
C TRP A 84 12.44 4.01 14.44
N LEU A 85 11.64 3.89 13.37
CA LEU A 85 10.18 4.02 13.42
C LEU A 85 9.52 2.83 14.14
N ALA A 86 10.00 1.61 13.88
CA ALA A 86 9.48 0.39 14.49
C ALA A 86 9.79 0.34 16.00
N GLU A 87 11.02 0.68 16.41
CA GLU A 87 11.44 0.77 17.82
C GLU A 87 10.56 1.74 18.63
N ARG A 88 10.18 2.86 18.02
CA ARG A 88 9.31 3.87 18.64
C ARG A 88 7.82 3.56 18.50
N ARG A 89 7.49 2.40 17.93
CA ARG A 89 6.13 1.95 17.63
C ARG A 89 5.32 2.90 16.77
N HIS A 90 5.99 3.78 16.00
CA HIS A 90 5.34 4.61 15.00
C HIS A 90 4.87 3.78 13.81
N GLN A 91 5.65 2.77 13.43
CA GLN A 91 5.27 1.78 12.41
C GLN A 91 4.89 0.46 13.09
N SER A 92 3.83 -0.19 12.62
CA SER A 92 3.44 -1.54 13.06
C SER A 92 2.66 -2.25 11.96
N ASP A 93 3.19 -3.37 11.48
CA ASP A 93 2.51 -4.18 10.47
C ASP A 93 1.20 -4.77 11.01
N ALA A 94 1.12 -5.08 12.30
CA ALA A 94 -0.11 -5.55 12.95
C ALA A 94 -1.24 -4.49 12.88
N ARG A 95 -0.95 -3.23 13.26
CA ARG A 95 -1.94 -2.14 13.14
C ARG A 95 -2.33 -1.87 11.69
N PHE A 96 -1.36 -1.99 10.77
CA PHE A 96 -1.64 -1.88 9.35
C PHE A 96 -2.62 -2.96 8.88
N ILE A 97 -2.38 -4.23 9.25
CA ILE A 97 -3.26 -5.35 8.93
C ILE A 97 -4.66 -5.09 9.48
N GLU A 98 -4.79 -4.78 10.77
CA GLU A 98 -6.08 -4.52 11.42
C GLU A 98 -6.86 -3.40 10.70
N SER A 99 -6.20 -2.26 10.45
CA SER A 99 -6.80 -1.12 9.75
C SER A 99 -7.26 -1.50 8.34
N ARG A 100 -6.45 -2.25 7.58
CA ARG A 100 -6.80 -2.71 6.23
C ARG A 100 -7.95 -3.70 6.25
N VAL A 101 -7.93 -4.67 7.16
CA VAL A 101 -9.01 -5.65 7.34
C VAL A 101 -10.31 -4.93 7.67
N HIS A 102 -10.31 -4.03 8.65
CA HIS A 102 -11.48 -3.25 9.05
C HIS A 102 -12.06 -2.45 7.86
N ALA A 103 -11.22 -1.80 7.07
CA ALA A 103 -11.65 -1.00 5.93
C ALA A 103 -12.16 -1.83 4.73
N ARG A 104 -11.72 -3.09 4.58
CA ARG A 104 -11.99 -3.93 3.40
C ARG A 104 -13.05 -5.01 3.64
N ALA A 105 -13.10 -5.59 4.83
CA ALA A 105 -14.02 -6.69 5.18
C ALA A 105 -15.49 -6.40 4.82
N PRO A 106 -16.03 -5.18 4.97
CA PRO A 106 -17.42 -4.91 4.60
C PRO A 106 -17.73 -5.02 3.10
N LYS A 107 -16.71 -5.02 2.23
CA LYS A 107 -16.85 -4.94 0.77
C LYS A 107 -16.23 -6.12 0.02
N LEU A 108 -15.21 -6.75 0.61
CA LEU A 108 -14.37 -7.77 -0.01
C LEU A 108 -14.39 -9.06 0.81
N GLY A 109 -14.27 -10.19 0.10
CA GLY A 109 -14.05 -11.50 0.71
C GLY A 109 -12.58 -11.69 1.13
N GLN A 110 -12.36 -12.72 1.93
CA GLN A 110 -11.08 -13.03 2.57
C GLN A 110 -9.96 -13.18 1.53
N ALA A 111 -10.22 -13.80 0.39
CA ALA A 111 -9.21 -14.03 -0.64
C ALA A 111 -8.64 -12.72 -1.22
N ARG A 112 -9.50 -11.71 -1.44
CA ARG A 112 -9.04 -10.40 -1.93
C ARG A 112 -8.27 -9.62 -0.88
N ILE A 113 -8.70 -9.69 0.38
CA ILE A 113 -8.01 -9.05 1.50
C ILE A 113 -6.61 -9.64 1.66
N ARG A 114 -6.48 -10.97 1.64
CA ARG A 114 -5.18 -11.66 1.65
C ARG A 114 -4.28 -11.24 0.50
N GLN A 115 -4.84 -11.17 -0.72
CA GLN A 115 -4.09 -10.72 -1.88
C GLN A 115 -3.61 -9.26 -1.75
N GLU A 116 -4.44 -8.37 -1.22
CA GLU A 116 -4.07 -6.97 -0.97
C GLU A 116 -2.93 -6.88 0.05
N LEU A 117 -3.04 -7.59 1.17
CA LEU A 117 -2.01 -7.63 2.22
C LEU A 117 -0.68 -8.21 1.73
N ALA A 118 -0.71 -9.29 0.94
CA ALA A 118 0.50 -9.89 0.37
C ALA A 118 1.28 -8.91 -0.53
N ARG A 119 0.59 -8.02 -1.26
CA ARG A 119 1.24 -6.95 -2.06
C ARG A 119 1.93 -5.88 -1.21
N HIS A 120 1.58 -5.82 0.07
CA HIS A 120 2.19 -4.95 1.08
C HIS A 120 3.20 -5.69 1.96
N GLY A 121 3.50 -6.96 1.63
CA GLY A 121 4.53 -7.76 2.30
C GLY A 121 4.11 -8.26 3.67
N VAL A 122 2.81 -8.27 3.96
CA VAL A 122 2.25 -8.68 5.25
C VAL A 122 1.23 -9.78 5.05
N GLU A 123 1.09 -10.65 6.05
CA GLU A 123 0.14 -11.76 6.04
C GLU A 123 -0.77 -11.66 7.26
N LEU A 124 -1.99 -12.19 7.12
CA LEU A 124 -2.92 -12.29 8.24
C LEU A 124 -2.41 -13.35 9.22
N ASP A 125 -2.47 -13.07 10.52
CA ASP A 125 -2.35 -14.10 11.55
C ASP A 125 -3.54 -15.08 11.52
N ALA A 126 -3.39 -16.23 12.16
CA ALA A 126 -4.39 -17.30 12.15
C ALA A 126 -5.74 -16.84 12.73
N ASP A 127 -5.72 -16.04 13.80
CA ASP A 127 -6.93 -15.58 14.49
C ASP A 127 -7.74 -14.62 13.60
N THR A 128 -7.07 -13.67 12.95
CA THR A 128 -7.68 -12.73 12.02
C THR A 128 -8.17 -13.45 10.77
N GLN A 129 -7.44 -14.46 10.27
CA GLN A 129 -7.92 -15.30 9.18
C GLN A 129 -9.21 -16.03 9.56
N GLN A 130 -9.29 -16.58 10.76
CA GLN A 130 -10.44 -17.32 11.24
C GLN A 130 -11.64 -16.38 11.44
N ALA A 131 -11.46 -15.25 12.12
CA ALA A 131 -12.51 -14.25 12.32
C ALA A 131 -13.10 -13.73 10.99
N LEU A 132 -12.24 -13.54 9.98
CA LEU A 132 -12.67 -13.14 8.64
C LEU A 132 -13.49 -14.22 7.94
N LYS A 133 -13.13 -15.49 8.13
CA LYS A 133 -13.84 -16.65 7.57
C LYS A 133 -15.21 -16.81 8.23
N ASP A 134 -15.29 -16.69 9.55
CA ASP A 134 -16.52 -16.88 10.31
C ASP A 134 -17.59 -15.84 9.94
N SER A 135 -17.20 -14.58 9.77
CA SER A 135 -18.12 -13.52 9.35
C SER A 135 -18.26 -13.39 7.82
N GLU A 136 -17.59 -14.22 7.01
CA GLU A 136 -17.58 -14.04 5.54
C GLU A 136 -18.97 -14.25 4.92
N ALA A 137 -19.74 -15.21 5.43
CA ALA A 137 -21.07 -15.52 4.94
C ALA A 137 -22.03 -14.33 5.05
N GLU A 138 -22.06 -13.71 6.23
CA GLU A 138 -22.89 -12.54 6.51
C GLU A 138 -22.49 -11.34 5.64
N ARG A 139 -21.18 -11.04 5.56
CA ARG A 139 -20.67 -9.92 4.74
C ARG A 139 -20.98 -10.12 3.27
N ALA A 140 -20.83 -11.33 2.74
CA ALA A 140 -21.17 -11.64 1.36
C ALA A 140 -22.66 -11.42 1.06
N ARG A 141 -23.54 -11.87 1.96
CA ARG A 141 -25.00 -11.65 1.85
C ARG A 141 -25.34 -10.16 1.90
N ALA A 142 -24.71 -9.39 2.79
CA ALA A 142 -24.93 -7.95 2.87
C ALA A 142 -24.53 -7.23 1.57
N VAL A 143 -23.36 -7.58 1.01
CA VAL A 143 -22.88 -7.03 -0.27
C VAL A 143 -23.77 -7.44 -1.44
N TRP A 144 -24.25 -8.68 -1.46
CA TRP A 144 -25.18 -9.19 -2.47
C TRP A 144 -26.54 -8.49 -2.39
N ARG A 145 -27.17 -8.44 -1.22
CA ARG A 145 -28.46 -7.77 -0.99
C ARG A 145 -28.42 -6.30 -1.40
N LYS A 146 -27.33 -5.59 -1.09
CA LYS A 146 -27.18 -4.18 -1.48
C LYS A 146 -27.21 -3.95 -3.00
N ARG A 147 -26.82 -4.95 -3.80
CA ARG A 147 -26.77 -4.79 -5.26
C ARG A 147 -27.93 -5.45 -6.00
N PHE A 148 -28.34 -6.63 -5.56
CA PHE A 148 -29.33 -7.45 -6.28
C PHE A 148 -30.63 -7.58 -5.50
N GLY A 149 -30.56 -7.77 -4.18
CA GLY A 149 -31.73 -7.86 -3.30
C GLY A 149 -32.54 -9.15 -3.43
N GLU A 150 -32.64 -9.71 -4.64
CA GLU A 150 -33.45 -10.88 -4.96
C GLU A 150 -32.62 -11.99 -5.62
N PRO A 151 -32.98 -13.28 -5.38
CA PRO A 151 -32.41 -14.41 -6.09
C PRO A 151 -32.57 -14.28 -7.61
N ALA A 152 -31.57 -14.75 -8.35
CA ALA A 152 -31.63 -14.72 -9.81
C ALA A 152 -32.78 -15.59 -10.35
N THR A 153 -33.53 -15.04 -11.29
CA THR A 153 -34.69 -15.72 -11.91
C THR A 153 -34.30 -16.53 -13.15
N ASP A 154 -33.18 -16.17 -13.79
CA ASP A 154 -32.66 -16.85 -14.97
C ASP A 154 -31.16 -17.24 -14.86
N PRO A 155 -30.66 -18.16 -15.71
CA PRO A 155 -29.27 -18.58 -15.68
C PRO A 155 -28.24 -17.46 -15.95
N ALA A 156 -28.58 -16.48 -16.78
CA ALA A 156 -27.69 -15.36 -17.13
C ALA A 156 -27.54 -14.39 -15.95
N GLU A 157 -28.62 -14.11 -15.23
CA GLU A 157 -28.65 -13.33 -14.01
C GLU A 157 -27.89 -14.05 -12.90
N ARG A 158 -28.10 -15.36 -12.73
CA ARG A 158 -27.33 -16.17 -11.78
C ARG A 158 -25.83 -16.05 -12.03
N ALA A 159 -25.41 -16.17 -13.29
CA ALA A 159 -24.01 -16.00 -13.66
C ALA A 159 -23.49 -14.58 -13.36
N ARG A 160 -24.33 -13.54 -13.56
CA ARG A 160 -24.00 -12.15 -13.22
C ARG A 160 -23.80 -11.95 -11.72
N GLN A 161 -24.70 -12.47 -10.89
CA GLN A 161 -24.60 -12.39 -9.43
C GLN A 161 -23.37 -13.15 -8.90
N MET A 162 -23.10 -14.34 -9.44
CA MET A 162 -21.91 -15.13 -9.09
C MET A 162 -20.61 -14.40 -9.44
N ARG A 163 -20.50 -13.85 -10.67
CA ARG A 163 -19.31 -13.08 -11.10
C ARG A 163 -19.08 -11.85 -10.22
N PHE A 164 -20.15 -11.17 -9.80
CA PHE A 164 -20.06 -10.00 -8.94
C PHE A 164 -19.41 -10.31 -7.57
N LEU A 165 -19.80 -11.42 -6.94
CA LEU A 165 -19.24 -11.85 -5.67
C LEU A 165 -17.83 -12.44 -5.84
N ALA A 166 -17.60 -13.22 -6.91
CA ALA A 166 -16.29 -13.79 -7.22
C ALA A 166 -15.25 -12.69 -7.46
N ALA A 167 -15.62 -11.63 -8.19
CA ALA A 167 -14.74 -10.48 -8.41
C ALA A 167 -14.30 -9.81 -7.10
N ARG A 168 -15.13 -9.87 -6.05
CA ARG A 168 -14.85 -9.36 -4.69
C ARG A 168 -14.12 -10.35 -3.79
N GLY A 169 -13.84 -11.56 -4.26
CA GLY A 169 -13.03 -12.54 -3.55
C GLY A 169 -13.76 -13.35 -2.49
N PHE A 170 -15.09 -13.44 -2.55
CA PHE A 170 -15.84 -14.34 -1.67
C PHE A 170 -15.65 -15.80 -2.09
N ALA A 171 -15.70 -16.70 -1.11
CA ALA A 171 -15.48 -18.13 -1.34
C ALA A 171 -16.49 -18.73 -2.34
N PRO A 172 -16.06 -19.57 -3.31
CA PRO A 172 -16.96 -20.15 -4.32
C PRO A 172 -18.13 -20.96 -3.73
N ALA A 173 -17.90 -21.67 -2.63
CA ALA A 173 -18.94 -22.43 -1.93
C ALA A 173 -20.04 -21.52 -1.38
N LEU A 174 -19.65 -20.39 -0.80
CA LEU A 174 -20.56 -19.38 -0.26
C LEU A 174 -21.34 -18.68 -1.39
N ILE A 175 -20.69 -18.36 -2.50
CA ILE A 175 -21.33 -17.76 -3.68
C ILE A 175 -22.45 -18.66 -4.19
N ARG A 176 -22.20 -19.97 -4.33
CA ARG A 176 -23.22 -20.93 -4.79
C ARG A 176 -24.40 -21.01 -3.84
N ARG A 177 -24.16 -20.90 -2.52
CA ARG A 177 -25.20 -20.92 -1.50
C ARG A 177 -26.10 -19.68 -1.58
N ILE A 178 -25.50 -18.49 -1.56
CA ILE A 178 -26.21 -17.20 -1.62
C ILE A 178 -27.02 -17.06 -2.90
N VAL A 179 -26.40 -17.29 -4.06
CA VAL A 179 -27.09 -17.11 -5.36
C VAL A 179 -28.08 -18.25 -5.63
N GLY A 180 -27.84 -19.43 -5.05
CA GLY A 180 -28.71 -20.59 -5.22
C GLY A 180 -29.99 -20.58 -4.37
N GLY A 181 -30.21 -19.55 -3.54
CA GLY A 181 -31.37 -19.48 -2.65
C GLY A 181 -31.41 -20.59 -1.59
N ARG A 182 -30.29 -21.28 -1.36
CA ARG A 182 -30.16 -22.23 -0.25
C ARG A 182 -29.79 -21.42 0.99
N ASP A 183 -30.80 -20.84 1.61
CA ASP A 183 -30.66 -20.40 2.98
C ASP A 183 -30.55 -21.66 3.85
N ASP A 184 -29.40 -21.83 4.51
CA ASP A 184 -29.34 -22.69 5.69
C ASP A 184 -30.06 -21.89 6.78
N ASP A 185 -31.31 -22.26 7.06
CA ASP A 185 -31.88 -22.14 8.41
C ASP A 185 -30.99 -22.92 9.40
#